data_AF-A0AAU3FKL4-F1
#
_entry.id   AF-A0AAU3FKL4-F1
#
_cell.length_a   1.000
_cell.length_b   1.000
_cell.length_c   1.000
_cell.angle_alpha   90.00
_cell.angle_beta   90.00
_cell.angle_gamma   90.00
#
_symmetry.space_group_name_H-M   'P 1'
#
loop_
_entity.id
_entity.type
_entity.pdbx_description
1 polymer ?
#
loop_
_entity_poly.entity_id
_entity_poly.type
_entity_poly.pdbx_seq_one_letter_code
_entity_poly.pdbx_strand_id
1 'polypeptide(L)'
;MLGGTGEARALAAALVEDGAEVVTSLAGRVARPRLPVGQVRVGGFGGIEGLTTYLEGAGVGAVVDATHPFAERISANAAAACPAVGVPLLRLERPGWAGRPEAFGWHWVGDHDEAARVAAGLGKRPFLTVGRQSLGRFVEPLRRHECLVRVVDEPDIRLPASWMLLRSRGPYTIEHERQVMADADVLVTKDSGGDHTVAKLEVAAERAMPVVVVRRAGPPGGVRVVRDVDAALAWVQALPAR
;
A
#
# COMPACT_ATOMS: atom_id res chain seq x y z
N MET A 1 -14.14 -7.23 -5.32
CA MET A 1 -13.05 -6.80 -4.40
C MET A 1 -12.12 -5.79 -5.08
N LEU A 2 -11.85 -4.66 -4.43
CA LEU A 2 -10.79 -3.72 -4.85
C LEU A 2 -9.46 -4.21 -4.25
N GLY A 3 -8.48 -4.56 -5.09
CA GLY A 3 -7.31 -5.32 -4.66
C GLY A 3 -5.97 -4.61 -4.82
N GLY A 4 -4.88 -5.37 -4.67
CA GLY A 4 -3.50 -4.91 -4.84
C GLY A 4 -2.58 -5.21 -3.66
N THR A 5 -3.10 -5.84 -2.61
CA THR A 5 -2.37 -6.21 -1.39
C THR A 5 -2.21 -7.73 -1.27
N GLY A 6 -1.49 -8.21 -0.24
CA GLY A 6 -1.41 -9.65 0.06
C GLY A 6 -2.72 -10.17 0.61
N GLU A 7 -3.35 -9.38 1.47
CA GLU A 7 -4.63 -9.60 2.11
C GLU A 7 -5.75 -9.73 1.09
N ALA A 8 -5.76 -8.88 0.05
CA ALA A 8 -6.69 -9.03 -1.07
C ALA A 8 -6.54 -10.40 -1.76
N ARG A 9 -5.30 -10.86 -2.02
CA ARG A 9 -5.09 -12.16 -2.67
C ARG A 9 -5.52 -13.33 -1.78
N ALA A 10 -5.23 -13.26 -0.49
CA ALA A 10 -5.65 -14.26 0.48
C ALA A 10 -7.19 -14.31 0.60
N LEU A 11 -7.84 -13.16 0.69
CA LEU A 11 -9.31 -13.07 0.74
C LEU A 11 -9.96 -13.60 -0.55
N ALA A 12 -9.41 -13.28 -1.72
CA ALA A 12 -9.91 -13.84 -2.98
C ALA A 12 -9.85 -15.37 -2.99
N ALA A 13 -8.76 -15.95 -2.48
CA ALA A 13 -8.62 -17.40 -2.39
C ALA A 13 -9.69 -18.01 -1.48
N ALA A 14 -9.86 -17.46 -0.27
CA ALA A 14 -10.85 -17.95 0.67
C ALA A 14 -12.29 -17.83 0.14
N LEU A 15 -12.63 -16.71 -0.50
CA LEU A 15 -13.97 -16.50 -1.06
C LEU A 15 -14.27 -17.43 -2.25
N VAL A 16 -13.29 -17.69 -3.12
CA VAL A 16 -13.45 -18.63 -4.24
C VAL A 16 -13.59 -20.06 -3.74
N GLU A 17 -12.84 -20.43 -2.69
CA GLU A 17 -12.97 -21.74 -2.03
C GLU A 17 -14.35 -21.93 -1.39
N ASP A 18 -14.93 -20.85 -0.84
CA ASP A 18 -16.30 -20.81 -0.29
C ASP A 18 -17.39 -20.75 -1.39
N GLY A 19 -17.00 -20.81 -2.67
CA GLY A 19 -17.92 -20.82 -3.81
C GLY A 19 -18.49 -19.45 -4.20
N ALA A 20 -17.98 -18.35 -3.66
CA ALA A 20 -18.43 -17.01 -4.01
C ALA A 20 -17.93 -16.59 -5.41
N GLU A 21 -18.77 -15.85 -6.14
CA GLU A 21 -18.35 -15.18 -7.38
C GLU A 21 -17.51 -13.94 -7.06
N VAL A 22 -16.21 -13.99 -7.36
CA VAL A 22 -15.27 -12.90 -7.03
C VAL A 22 -14.65 -12.31 -8.28
N VAL A 23 -14.88 -11.00 -8.46
CA VAL A 23 -14.08 -10.16 -9.36
C VAL A 23 -13.09 -9.33 -8.55
N THR A 24 -11.79 -9.53 -8.79
CA THR A 24 -10.75 -8.66 -8.23
C THR A 24 -10.41 -7.54 -9.20
N SER A 25 -10.42 -6.30 -8.72
CA SER A 25 -10.05 -5.13 -9.48
C SER A 25 -8.66 -4.62 -9.12
N LEU A 26 -7.77 -4.55 -10.12
CA LEU A 26 -6.41 -4.02 -9.99
C LEU A 26 -6.27 -2.70 -10.75
N ALA A 27 -5.51 -1.76 -10.18
CA ALA A 27 -5.29 -0.45 -10.80
C ALA A 27 -4.34 -0.47 -12.03
N GLY A 28 -3.70 -1.60 -12.34
CA GLY A 28 -2.73 -1.70 -13.45
C GLY A 28 -1.41 -0.96 -13.21
N ARG A 29 -1.07 -0.67 -11.94
CA ARG A 29 0.14 0.12 -11.59
C ARG A 29 1.44 -0.68 -11.62
N VAL A 30 1.34 -2.00 -11.65
CA VAL A 30 2.46 -2.93 -11.73
C VAL A 30 2.41 -3.65 -13.06
N ALA A 31 3.53 -3.70 -13.80
CA ALA A 31 3.56 -4.25 -15.17
C ALA A 31 3.21 -5.75 -15.21
N ARG A 32 3.68 -6.51 -14.21
CA ARG A 32 3.40 -7.94 -14.05
C ARG A 32 2.95 -8.23 -12.62
N PRO A 33 1.68 -7.98 -12.25
CA PRO A 33 1.21 -8.19 -10.89
C PRO A 33 1.10 -9.70 -10.60
N ARG A 34 1.26 -10.10 -9.33
CA ARG A 34 0.82 -11.44 -8.89
C ARG A 34 -0.70 -11.42 -8.87
N LEU A 35 -1.33 -12.16 -9.78
CA LEU A 35 -2.78 -12.20 -9.91
C LEU A 35 -3.40 -13.00 -8.76
N PRO A 36 -4.54 -12.55 -8.19
CA PRO A 36 -5.36 -13.38 -7.32
C PRO A 36 -6.02 -14.50 -8.14
N VAL A 37 -6.55 -15.51 -7.45
CA VAL A 37 -7.45 -16.48 -8.06
C VAL A 37 -8.80 -15.83 -8.43
N GLY A 38 -9.55 -16.49 -9.30
CA GLY A 38 -10.85 -16.00 -9.77
C GLY A 38 -10.74 -14.97 -10.89
N GLN A 39 -11.84 -14.26 -11.14
CA GLN A 39 -11.90 -13.26 -12.22
C GLN A 39 -11.13 -11.99 -11.84
N VAL A 40 -10.41 -11.40 -12.80
CA VAL A 40 -9.63 -10.19 -12.58
C VAL A 40 -9.94 -9.15 -13.64
N ARG A 41 -10.24 -7.91 -13.20
CA ARG A 41 -10.26 -6.72 -14.06
C ARG A 41 -9.06 -5.84 -13.78
N VAL A 42 -8.54 -5.21 -14.82
CA VAL A 42 -7.41 -4.27 -14.73
C VAL A 42 -7.81 -2.93 -15.34
N GLY A 43 -7.57 -1.85 -14.61
CA GLY A 43 -7.84 -0.48 -15.05
C GLY A 43 -8.67 0.32 -14.04
N GLY A 44 -8.72 1.63 -14.24
CA GLY A 44 -9.56 2.52 -13.45
C GLY A 44 -11.05 2.28 -13.68
N PHE A 45 -11.88 2.87 -12.83
CA PHE A 45 -13.34 2.89 -13.01
C PHE A 45 -13.84 4.19 -13.65
N GLY A 46 -13.00 5.22 -13.81
CA GLY A 46 -13.45 6.52 -14.30
C GLY A 46 -14.01 7.45 -13.21
N GLY A 47 -13.57 7.31 -11.96
CA GLY A 47 -14.01 8.16 -10.85
C GLY A 47 -15.11 7.50 -10.01
N ILE A 48 -15.95 8.33 -9.37
CA ILE A 48 -17.10 7.88 -8.59
C ILE A 48 -18.18 7.38 -9.53
N GLU A 49 -18.58 8.19 -10.52
CA GLU A 49 -19.64 7.87 -11.49
C GLU A 49 -19.39 6.54 -12.19
N GLY A 50 -18.20 6.35 -12.77
CA GLY A 50 -17.93 5.08 -13.46
C GLY A 50 -17.75 3.88 -12.53
N LEU A 51 -17.44 4.09 -11.23
CA LEU A 51 -17.53 3.00 -10.24
C LEU A 51 -19.00 2.67 -9.95
N THR A 52 -19.85 3.67 -9.75
CA THR A 52 -21.31 3.51 -9.58
C THR A 52 -21.92 2.71 -10.73
N THR A 53 -21.68 3.15 -11.97
CA THR A 53 -22.16 2.45 -13.19
C THR A 53 -21.68 1.01 -13.25
N TYR A 54 -20.42 0.75 -12.89
CA TYR A 54 -19.89 -0.61 -12.84
C TYR A 54 -20.61 -1.47 -11.79
N LEU A 55 -20.84 -0.94 -10.58
CA LEU A 55 -21.50 -1.67 -9.50
C LEU A 55 -22.93 -2.08 -9.88
N GLU A 56 -23.69 -1.18 -10.52
CA GLU A 56 -25.05 -1.46 -10.99
C GLU A 56 -25.05 -2.45 -12.16
N GLY A 57 -24.25 -2.17 -13.20
CA GLY A 57 -24.25 -2.98 -14.42
C GLY A 57 -23.73 -4.40 -14.21
N ALA A 58 -22.82 -4.60 -13.25
CA ALA A 58 -22.33 -5.93 -12.88
C ALA A 58 -23.14 -6.60 -11.75
N GLY A 59 -24.19 -5.95 -11.23
CA GLY A 59 -25.01 -6.51 -10.15
C GLY A 59 -24.23 -6.81 -8.87
N VAL A 60 -23.25 -5.97 -8.51
CA VAL A 60 -22.32 -6.25 -7.40
C VAL A 60 -23.06 -6.29 -6.07
N GLY A 61 -23.03 -7.45 -5.39
CA GLY A 61 -23.68 -7.63 -4.09
C GLY A 61 -22.93 -7.01 -2.91
N ALA A 62 -21.60 -6.88 -3.00
CA ALA A 62 -20.75 -6.30 -1.96
C ALA A 62 -19.40 -5.84 -2.49
N VAL A 63 -18.80 -4.85 -1.83
CA VAL A 63 -17.43 -4.40 -2.09
C VAL A 63 -16.58 -4.58 -0.84
N VAL A 64 -15.52 -5.38 -0.96
CA VAL A 64 -14.38 -5.31 -0.04
C VAL A 64 -13.29 -4.46 -0.67
N ASP A 65 -12.97 -3.33 -0.03
CA ASP A 65 -11.80 -2.53 -0.31
C ASP A 65 -10.59 -3.08 0.46
N ALA A 66 -9.78 -3.86 -0.24
CA ALA A 66 -8.52 -4.43 0.24
C ALA A 66 -7.32 -3.80 -0.50
N THR A 67 -7.45 -2.55 -0.93
CA THR A 67 -6.37 -1.80 -1.60
C THR A 67 -5.28 -1.37 -0.59
N HIS A 68 -4.11 -0.96 -1.08
CA HIS A 68 -3.03 -0.47 -0.20
C HIS A 68 -3.50 0.71 0.66
N PRO A 69 -3.05 0.87 1.92
CA PRO A 69 -3.43 2.03 2.77
C PRO A 69 -3.12 3.43 2.21
N PHE A 70 -2.35 3.50 1.12
CA PHE A 70 -2.01 4.74 0.39
C PHE A 70 -2.78 4.87 -0.94
N ALA A 71 -3.77 4.01 -1.18
CA ALA A 71 -4.64 4.04 -2.34
C ALA A 71 -5.89 4.90 -2.08
N GLU A 72 -5.69 6.04 -1.41
CA GLU A 72 -6.75 6.90 -0.84
C GLU A 72 -7.86 7.22 -1.84
N ARG A 73 -7.52 7.55 -3.09
CA ARG A 73 -8.50 7.92 -4.12
C ARG A 73 -9.51 6.82 -4.41
N ILE A 74 -9.08 5.56 -4.54
CA ILE A 74 -10.04 4.48 -4.86
C ILE A 74 -10.86 4.10 -3.63
N SER A 75 -10.29 4.17 -2.43
CA SER A 75 -11.03 4.01 -1.17
C SER A 75 -12.09 5.10 -1.00
N ALA A 76 -11.75 6.36 -1.26
CA ALA A 76 -12.70 7.47 -1.24
C ALA A 76 -13.80 7.31 -2.30
N ASN A 77 -13.43 6.89 -3.53
CA ASN A 77 -14.41 6.62 -4.57
C ASN A 77 -15.38 5.50 -4.17
N ALA A 78 -14.88 4.42 -3.56
CA ALA A 78 -15.72 3.32 -3.08
C ALA A 78 -16.67 3.80 -1.98
N ALA A 79 -16.17 4.60 -1.02
CA ALA A 79 -16.98 5.16 0.05
C ALA A 79 -18.09 6.08 -0.45
N ALA A 80 -17.89 6.77 -1.58
CA ALA A 80 -18.92 7.58 -2.22
C ALA A 80 -19.89 6.76 -3.10
N ALA A 81 -19.36 5.85 -3.92
CA ALA A 81 -20.14 5.10 -4.91
C ALA A 81 -21.01 4.01 -4.29
N CYS A 82 -20.50 3.24 -3.33
CA CYS A 82 -21.21 2.08 -2.79
C CYS A 82 -22.55 2.46 -2.12
N PRO A 83 -22.61 3.50 -1.26
CA PRO A 83 -23.89 3.94 -0.68
C PRO A 83 -24.89 4.46 -1.72
N ALA A 84 -24.42 5.08 -2.80
CA ALA A 84 -25.28 5.64 -3.85
C ALA A 84 -26.13 4.58 -4.57
N VAL A 85 -25.68 3.32 -4.55
CA VAL A 85 -26.36 2.18 -5.21
C VAL A 85 -26.76 1.08 -4.21
N GLY A 86 -26.70 1.37 -2.91
CA GLY A 86 -27.07 0.42 -1.86
C GLY A 86 -26.20 -0.84 -1.82
N VAL A 87 -24.91 -0.73 -2.19
CA VAL A 87 -23.94 -1.83 -2.12
C VAL A 87 -23.17 -1.72 -0.79
N PRO A 88 -23.14 -2.77 0.05
CA PRO A 88 -22.33 -2.77 1.27
C PRO A 88 -20.83 -2.64 0.97
N LEU A 89 -20.14 -1.82 1.79
CA LEU A 89 -18.71 -1.60 1.69
C LEU A 89 -18.01 -1.99 3.00
N LEU A 90 -16.95 -2.79 2.87
CA LEU A 90 -16.01 -3.13 3.93
C LEU A 90 -14.60 -2.70 3.55
N ARG A 91 -13.84 -2.15 4.51
CA ARG A 91 -12.40 -1.92 4.37
C ARG A 91 -11.62 -3.05 5.06
N LEU A 92 -10.81 -3.78 4.31
CA LEU A 92 -9.82 -4.71 4.84
C LEU A 92 -8.47 -4.00 4.90
N GLU A 93 -8.05 -3.60 6.10
CA GLU A 93 -6.81 -2.87 6.32
C GLU A 93 -6.10 -3.30 7.60
N ARG A 94 -4.89 -3.84 7.42
CA ARG A 94 -4.02 -4.23 8.52
C ARG A 94 -3.61 -3.06 9.43
N PRO A 95 -3.23 -3.33 10.69
CA PRO A 95 -2.69 -2.32 11.60
C PRO A 95 -1.43 -1.66 11.04
N GLY A 96 -1.30 -0.36 11.30
CA GLY A 96 -0.11 0.43 11.02
C GLY A 96 0.94 0.22 12.10
N TRP A 97 2.10 0.84 11.92
CA TRP A 97 3.25 0.59 12.79
C TRP A 97 3.36 1.53 13.99
N ALA A 98 2.42 2.46 14.19
CA ALA A 98 2.45 3.40 15.31
C ALA A 98 2.43 2.73 16.70
N GLY A 99 1.95 1.50 16.81
CA GLY A 99 1.94 0.72 18.06
C GLY A 99 3.22 -0.06 18.35
N ARG A 100 4.24 0.01 17.48
CA ARG A 100 5.50 -0.73 17.70
C ARG A 100 6.36 -0.05 18.78
N PRO A 101 7.18 -0.81 19.53
CA PRO A 101 8.10 -0.24 20.50
C PRO A 101 9.06 0.80 19.90
N GLU A 102 9.56 0.56 18.68
CA GLU A 102 10.52 1.45 18.03
C GLU A 102 9.88 2.73 17.47
N ALA A 103 8.54 2.75 17.34
CA ALA A 103 7.81 3.81 16.66
C ALA A 103 7.97 5.20 17.31
N PHE A 104 8.28 5.23 18.62
CA PHE A 104 8.52 6.48 19.34
C PHE A 104 9.78 7.21 18.84
N GLY A 105 10.78 6.47 18.36
CA GLY A 105 12.03 7.05 17.85
C GLY A 105 11.98 7.48 16.39
N TRP A 106 10.84 7.34 15.71
CA TRP A 106 10.71 7.64 14.29
C TRP A 106 10.23 9.07 14.02
N HIS A 107 10.66 9.62 12.89
CA HIS A 107 10.16 10.88 12.36
C HIS A 107 8.88 10.65 11.57
N TRP A 108 7.75 10.81 12.23
CA TRP A 108 6.46 10.69 11.59
C TRP A 108 6.07 12.00 10.89
N VAL A 109 5.79 11.92 9.59
CA VAL A 109 5.48 13.06 8.72
C VAL A 109 4.12 12.89 8.04
N GLY A 110 3.47 13.99 7.68
CA GLY A 110 2.13 14.00 7.08
C GLY A 110 2.12 13.60 5.61
N ASP A 111 3.20 13.90 4.89
CA ASP A 111 3.28 13.65 3.45
C ASP A 111 4.72 13.38 2.97
N HIS A 112 4.85 13.18 1.65
CA HIS A 112 6.11 12.85 1.00
C HIS A 112 7.04 14.06 0.83
N ASP A 113 6.52 15.28 0.78
CA ASP A 113 7.32 16.50 0.65
C ASP A 113 7.98 16.83 1.98
N GLU A 114 7.25 16.69 3.08
CA GLU A 114 7.80 16.72 4.43
C GLU A 114 8.81 15.59 4.64
N ALA A 115 8.50 14.35 4.20
CA ALA A 115 9.44 13.23 4.30
C ALA A 115 10.77 13.53 3.60
N ALA A 116 10.73 14.12 2.40
CA ALA A 116 11.92 14.48 1.65
C ALA A 116 12.75 15.54 2.38
N ARG A 117 12.11 16.59 2.92
CA ARG A 117 12.78 17.64 3.70
C ARG A 117 13.41 17.10 4.98
N VAL A 118 12.70 16.27 5.73
CA VAL A 118 13.20 15.66 6.96
C VAL A 118 14.38 14.72 6.66
N ALA A 119 14.23 13.83 5.67
CA ALA A 119 15.30 12.91 5.28
C ALA A 119 16.57 13.65 4.84
N ALA A 120 16.44 14.80 4.17
CA ALA A 120 17.58 15.60 3.71
C ALA A 120 18.48 16.09 4.86
N GLY A 121 17.90 16.31 6.05
CA GLY A 121 18.61 16.76 7.24
C GLY A 121 19.16 15.64 8.13
N LEU A 122 18.81 14.37 7.87
CA LEU A 122 19.15 13.24 8.75
C LEU A 122 20.38 12.44 8.31
N GLY A 123 20.73 12.45 7.02
CA GLY A 123 21.84 11.66 6.51
C GLY A 123 22.21 11.98 5.06
N LYS A 124 23.18 11.23 4.51
CA LYS A 124 23.73 11.40 3.15
C LYS A 124 23.27 10.31 2.19
N ARG A 125 22.90 9.13 2.70
CA ARG A 125 22.51 7.94 1.94
C ARG A 125 21.10 7.45 2.33
N PRO A 126 20.03 8.23 2.06
CA PRO A 126 18.66 7.79 2.32
C PRO A 126 18.26 6.57 1.49
N PHE A 127 17.64 5.59 2.14
CA PHE A 127 16.95 4.47 1.51
C PHE A 127 15.46 4.76 1.35
N LEU A 128 15.04 5.03 0.11
CA LEU A 128 13.65 5.38 -0.24
C LEU A 128 12.85 4.12 -0.59
N THR A 129 11.86 3.80 0.24
CA THR A 129 10.93 2.66 0.06
C THR A 129 9.48 3.11 -0.16
N VAL A 130 9.31 4.32 -0.70
CA VAL A 130 8.00 4.97 -0.90
C VAL A 130 7.30 4.58 -2.21
N GLY A 131 7.96 3.80 -3.07
CA GLY A 131 7.42 3.37 -4.36
C GLY A 131 7.44 4.46 -5.44
N ARG A 132 7.39 4.03 -6.71
CA ARG A 132 7.74 4.88 -7.87
C ARG A 132 6.91 6.16 -8.02
N GLN A 133 5.64 6.14 -7.65
CA GLN A 133 4.71 7.26 -7.90
C GLN A 133 4.99 8.48 -7.04
N SER A 134 5.65 8.29 -5.88
CA SER A 134 5.97 9.37 -4.95
C SER A 134 7.40 9.87 -5.11
N LEU A 135 8.24 9.18 -5.90
CA LEU A 135 9.68 9.47 -5.97
C LEU A 135 10.02 10.88 -6.48
N GLY A 136 9.22 11.44 -7.37
CA GLY A 136 9.47 12.78 -7.92
C GLY A 136 9.59 13.87 -6.84
N ARG A 137 8.88 13.72 -5.72
CA ARG A 137 8.91 14.64 -4.58
C ARG A 137 10.25 14.63 -3.83
N PHE A 138 11.03 13.56 -3.97
CA PHE A 138 12.32 13.40 -3.31
C PHE A 138 13.49 13.88 -4.15
N VAL A 139 13.33 14.02 -5.47
CA VAL A 139 14.45 14.32 -6.39
C VAL A 139 15.09 15.67 -6.06
N GLU A 140 14.28 16.72 -5.89
CA GLU A 140 14.80 18.06 -5.62
C GLU A 140 15.45 18.17 -4.24
N PRO A 141 14.78 17.76 -3.13
CA PRO A 141 15.34 17.91 -1.79
C PRO A 141 16.57 17.03 -1.53
N LEU A 142 16.65 15.88 -2.22
CA LEU A 142 17.74 14.90 -2.05
C LEU A 142 18.69 14.86 -3.26
N ARG A 143 18.73 15.92 -4.08
CA ARG A 143 19.57 15.97 -5.30
C ARG A 143 21.06 15.73 -5.03
N ARG A 144 21.55 16.20 -3.87
CA ARG A 144 22.97 16.10 -3.48
C ARG A 144 23.28 14.87 -2.61
N HIS A 145 22.31 13.95 -2.50
CA HIS A 145 22.42 12.72 -1.71
C HIS A 145 22.67 11.51 -2.59
N GLU A 146 23.18 10.45 -1.99
CA GLU A 146 23.44 9.15 -2.60
C GLU A 146 22.30 8.19 -2.23
N CYS A 147 21.11 8.43 -2.77
CA CYS A 147 19.94 7.67 -2.36
C CYS A 147 19.95 6.25 -2.94
N LEU A 148 19.61 5.28 -2.10
CA LEU A 148 19.15 3.98 -2.56
C LEU A 148 17.63 4.04 -2.74
N VAL A 149 17.13 3.61 -3.88
CA VAL A 149 15.69 3.66 -4.20
C VAL A 149 15.19 2.27 -4.52
N ARG A 150 14.22 1.77 -3.73
CA ARG A 150 13.57 0.50 -4.03
C ARG A 150 12.19 0.67 -4.63
N VAL A 151 12.01 0.10 -5.82
CA VAL A 151 10.73 0.06 -6.54
C VAL A 151 10.48 -1.32 -7.13
N VAL A 152 9.21 -1.62 -7.44
CA VAL A 152 8.85 -2.84 -8.17
C VAL A 152 9.12 -2.70 -9.65
N ASP A 153 8.62 -1.62 -10.26
CA ASP A 153 8.83 -1.28 -11.66
C ASP A 153 9.56 0.05 -11.75
N GLU A 154 10.24 0.24 -12.87
CA GLU A 154 11.03 1.44 -13.17
C GLU A 154 10.16 2.71 -13.07
N PRO A 155 10.67 3.80 -12.48
CA PRO A 155 9.93 5.05 -12.41
C PRO A 155 9.93 5.78 -13.76
N ASP A 156 8.84 6.50 -14.05
CA ASP A 156 8.69 7.31 -15.27
C ASP A 156 9.47 8.65 -15.21
N ILE A 157 10.37 8.78 -14.24
CA ILE A 157 11.18 9.98 -14.00
C ILE A 157 12.66 9.64 -14.11
N ARG A 158 13.46 10.61 -14.56
CA ARG A 158 14.92 10.49 -14.51
C ARG A 158 15.39 10.68 -13.06
N LEU A 159 16.09 9.69 -12.53
CA LEU A 159 16.73 9.79 -11.21
C LEU A 159 18.09 10.50 -11.34
N PRO A 160 18.55 11.21 -10.28
CA PRO A 160 19.91 11.72 -10.21
C PRO A 160 20.93 10.60 -10.41
N ALA A 161 22.07 10.90 -11.03
CA ALA A 161 23.12 9.91 -11.31
C ALA A 161 23.76 9.32 -10.03
N SER A 162 23.68 10.05 -8.91
CA SER A 162 24.14 9.59 -7.59
C SER A 162 23.17 8.59 -6.94
N TRP A 163 21.98 8.37 -7.50
CA TRP A 163 20.99 7.47 -6.93
C TRP A 163 21.10 6.07 -7.52
N MET A 164 21.01 5.07 -6.66
CA MET A 164 20.98 3.67 -7.05
C MET A 164 19.55 3.14 -7.07
N LEU A 165 19.13 2.58 -8.20
CA LEU A 165 17.81 1.97 -8.36
C LEU A 165 17.86 0.46 -8.10
N LEU A 166 17.21 0.02 -7.03
CA LEU A 166 16.97 -1.38 -6.73
C LEU A 166 15.56 -1.78 -7.18
N ARG A 167 15.47 -2.52 -8.27
CA ARG A 167 14.20 -3.15 -8.70
C ARG A 167 14.01 -4.46 -7.94
N SER A 168 13.07 -4.49 -7.03
CA SER A 168 12.80 -5.67 -6.20
C SER A 168 11.33 -5.75 -5.80
N ARG A 169 10.87 -6.97 -5.55
CA ARG A 169 9.50 -7.26 -5.11
C ARG A 169 9.54 -8.27 -3.98
N GLY A 170 8.88 -7.93 -2.88
CA GLY A 170 8.84 -8.77 -1.68
C GLY A 170 8.13 -10.13 -1.85
N PRO A 171 8.07 -10.92 -0.77
CA PRO A 171 8.42 -10.55 0.61
C PRO A 171 9.93 -10.33 0.81
N TYR A 172 10.29 -9.49 1.79
CA TYR A 172 11.68 -9.17 2.11
C TYR A 172 12.08 -9.82 3.44
N THR A 173 13.25 -10.46 3.47
CA THR A 173 13.80 -11.06 4.69
C THR A 173 14.73 -10.08 5.40
N ILE A 174 14.91 -10.24 6.72
CA ILE A 174 15.84 -9.43 7.51
C ILE A 174 17.26 -9.53 6.93
N GLU A 175 17.72 -10.73 6.60
CA GLU A 175 19.07 -10.92 6.06
C GLU A 175 19.30 -10.19 4.74
N HIS A 176 18.32 -10.19 3.84
CA HIS A 176 18.40 -9.41 2.61
C HIS A 176 18.40 -7.90 2.89
N GLU A 177 17.57 -7.43 3.83
CA GLU A 177 17.53 -6.02 4.21
C GLU A 177 18.85 -5.56 4.85
N ARG A 178 19.55 -6.40 5.62
CA ARG A 178 20.90 -6.08 6.14
C ARG A 178 21.88 -5.80 5.02
N GLN A 179 21.88 -6.63 3.99
CA GLN A 179 22.74 -6.46 2.82
C GLN A 179 22.37 -5.20 2.03
N VAL A 180 21.08 -5.02 1.72
CA VAL A 180 20.58 -3.88 0.95
C VAL A 180 20.84 -2.56 1.67
N MET A 181 20.70 -2.54 2.99
CA MET A 181 20.79 -1.32 3.79
C MET A 181 22.20 -1.03 4.27
N ALA A 182 23.21 -1.86 3.98
CA ALA A 182 24.56 -1.78 4.54
C ALA A 182 25.17 -0.36 4.49
N ASP A 183 24.99 0.35 3.38
CA ASP A 183 25.48 1.72 3.16
C ASP A 183 24.46 2.82 3.44
N ALA A 184 23.19 2.47 3.66
CA ALA A 184 22.13 3.43 3.94
C ALA A 184 22.25 3.98 5.36
N ASP A 185 21.94 5.27 5.55
CA ASP A 185 22.00 5.96 6.85
C ASP A 185 20.67 6.60 7.29
N VAL A 186 19.64 6.58 6.44
CA VAL A 186 18.27 7.00 6.77
C VAL A 186 17.30 6.07 6.06
N LEU A 187 16.27 5.56 6.75
CA LEU A 187 15.17 4.86 6.07
C LEU A 187 14.00 5.82 5.86
N VAL A 188 13.52 5.92 4.63
CA VAL A 188 12.26 6.62 4.32
C VAL A 188 11.22 5.62 3.85
N THR A 189 10.07 5.60 4.52
CA THR A 189 9.01 4.65 4.21
C THR A 189 7.60 5.20 4.41
N LYS A 190 6.62 4.42 3.96
CA LYS A 190 5.19 4.63 4.17
C LYS A 190 4.74 3.73 5.30
N ASP A 191 3.85 4.21 6.18
CA ASP A 191 3.13 3.35 7.13
C ASP A 191 2.21 2.38 6.39
N SER A 192 2.82 1.36 5.79
CA SER A 192 2.14 0.37 4.98
C SER A 192 1.43 -0.63 5.89
N GLY A 193 1.79 -0.69 7.18
CA GLY A 193 1.28 -1.66 8.14
C GLY A 193 1.70 -3.11 7.84
N GLY A 194 1.32 -4.00 8.76
CA GLY A 194 1.56 -5.44 8.68
C GLY A 194 3.02 -5.86 8.59
N ASP A 195 3.23 -7.16 8.38
CA ASP A 195 4.54 -7.78 8.56
C ASP A 195 5.35 -7.91 7.26
N HIS A 196 4.70 -7.85 6.10
CA HIS A 196 5.34 -8.13 4.80
C HIS A 196 6.51 -7.20 4.43
N THR A 197 6.58 -6.01 5.02
CA THR A 197 7.68 -5.06 4.76
C THR A 197 8.37 -4.61 6.03
N VAL A 198 8.19 -5.35 7.12
CA VAL A 198 8.69 -4.98 8.44
C VAL A 198 10.21 -5.11 8.56
N ALA A 199 10.81 -6.03 7.81
CA ALA A 199 12.23 -6.37 7.91
C ALA A 199 13.16 -5.14 7.81
N LYS A 200 12.85 -4.16 6.96
CA LYS A 200 13.61 -2.90 6.87
C LYS A 200 13.57 -2.04 8.15
N LEU A 201 12.47 -2.09 8.91
CA LEU A 201 12.32 -1.37 10.18
C LEU A 201 13.12 -2.06 11.28
N GLU A 202 13.15 -3.38 11.27
CA GLU A 202 13.95 -4.18 12.21
C GLU A 202 15.44 -3.95 11.97
N VAL A 203 15.90 -4.00 10.71
CA VAL A 203 17.29 -3.64 10.36
C VAL A 203 17.61 -2.18 10.68
N ALA A 204 16.65 -1.26 10.53
CA ALA A 204 16.84 0.13 10.96
C ALA A 204 17.03 0.25 12.47
N ALA A 205 16.24 -0.49 13.26
CA ALA A 205 16.37 -0.53 14.71
C ALA A 205 17.70 -1.15 15.15
N GLU A 206 18.13 -2.27 14.55
CA GLU A 206 19.43 -2.91 14.80
C GLU A 206 20.61 -1.95 14.62
N ARG A 207 20.48 -0.99 13.70
CA ARG A 207 21.53 -0.04 13.32
C ARG A 207 21.36 1.34 13.94
N ALA A 208 20.37 1.52 14.83
CA ALA A 208 19.97 2.82 15.38
C ALA A 208 19.78 3.90 14.28
N MET A 209 19.28 3.48 13.12
CA MET A 209 19.16 4.33 11.95
C MET A 209 17.89 5.19 12.04
N PRO A 210 17.96 6.50 11.75
CA PRO A 210 16.78 7.35 11.66
C PRO A 210 15.76 6.80 10.65
N VAL A 211 14.50 6.75 11.07
CA VAL A 211 13.39 6.32 10.21
C VAL A 211 12.41 7.47 10.02
N VAL A 212 12.16 7.84 8.77
CA VAL A 212 11.12 8.79 8.37
C VAL A 212 9.93 8.00 7.85
N VAL A 213 8.78 8.12 8.52
CA VAL A 213 7.55 7.40 8.20
C VAL A 213 6.47 8.36 7.77
N VAL A 214 6.04 8.24 6.52
CA VAL A 214 4.84 8.93 6.01
C VAL A 214 3.62 8.29 6.64
N ARG A 215 2.80 9.08 7.32
CA ARG A 215 1.51 8.65 7.86
C ARG A 215 0.54 8.31 6.73
N ARG A 216 -0.30 7.30 6.95
CA ARG A 216 -1.47 7.02 6.11
C ARG A 216 -2.62 7.95 6.53
N ALA A 217 -3.46 8.36 5.58
CA ALA A 217 -4.61 9.24 5.83
C ALA A 217 -5.72 8.58 6.69
N GLY A 218 -5.67 7.25 6.86
CA GLY A 218 -6.71 6.47 7.52
C GLY A 218 -7.85 6.08 6.57
N PRO A 219 -8.76 5.20 7.03
CA PRO A 219 -9.91 4.76 6.24
C PRO A 219 -10.93 5.90 6.06
N PRO A 220 -11.71 5.91 4.95
CA PRO A 220 -12.82 6.84 4.79
C PRO A 220 -13.82 6.77 5.97
N GLY A 221 -14.33 7.92 6.41
CA GLY A 221 -15.29 7.99 7.51
C GLY A 221 -16.56 7.19 7.22
N GLY A 222 -17.13 6.55 8.25
CA GLY A 222 -18.35 5.76 8.14
C GLY A 222 -18.18 4.38 7.50
N VAL A 223 -16.99 4.02 7.00
CA VAL A 223 -16.72 2.69 6.45
C VAL A 223 -16.27 1.75 7.57
N ARG A 224 -16.91 0.57 7.67
CA ARG A 224 -16.49 -0.48 8.61
C ARG A 224 -15.11 -1.01 8.21
N VAL A 225 -14.21 -1.12 9.18
CA VAL A 225 -12.84 -1.62 8.98
C VAL A 225 -12.63 -2.92 9.73
N VAL A 226 -12.02 -3.89 9.06
CA VAL A 226 -11.49 -5.12 9.66
C VAL A 226 -10.00 -5.24 9.36
N ARG A 227 -9.28 -5.98 10.21
CA ARG A 227 -7.81 -5.98 10.23
C ARG A 227 -7.19 -7.20 9.55
N ASP A 228 -7.97 -8.25 9.34
CA ASP A 228 -7.53 -9.55 8.87
C ASP A 228 -8.55 -10.19 7.91
N VAL A 229 -8.09 -11.22 7.21
CA VAL A 229 -8.83 -11.90 6.15
C VAL A 229 -10.04 -12.64 6.72
N ASP A 230 -9.92 -13.26 7.89
CA ASP A 230 -10.98 -14.05 8.51
C ASP A 230 -12.18 -13.17 8.86
N ALA A 231 -11.94 -11.99 9.45
CA ALA A 231 -12.99 -11.03 9.74
C ALA A 231 -13.65 -10.47 8.47
N ALA A 232 -12.89 -10.33 7.37
CA ALA A 232 -13.46 -9.91 6.09
C ALA A 232 -14.31 -11.01 5.45
N LEU A 233 -13.84 -12.26 5.51
CA LEU A 233 -14.58 -13.43 5.03
C LEU A 233 -15.90 -13.60 5.78
N ALA A 234 -15.85 -13.58 7.11
CA ALA A 234 -17.04 -13.67 7.96
C ALA A 234 -18.05 -12.54 7.68
N TRP A 235 -17.57 -11.34 7.35
CA TRP A 235 -18.45 -10.24 6.95
C TRP A 235 -19.17 -10.52 5.63
N VAL A 236 -18.48 -11.08 4.63
CA VAL A 236 -19.11 -11.44 3.34
C VAL A 236 -20.13 -12.57 3.54
N GLN A 237 -19.79 -13.60 4.32
CA GLN A 237 -20.67 -14.74 4.60
C GLN A 237 -21.94 -14.36 5.37
N ALA A 238 -21.89 -13.27 6.15
CA ALA A 238 -23.05 -12.76 6.86
C ALA A 238 -24.00 -11.91 5.99
N LEU A 239 -23.65 -11.63 4.73
CA LEU A 239 -24.52 -10.88 3.83
C LEU A 239 -25.64 -11.78 3.28
N PRO A 240 -26.85 -11.25 3.07
CA PRO A 240 -27.91 -11.99 2.41
C PRO A 240 -27.47 -12.40 1.00
N ALA A 241 -27.79 -13.62 0.59
CA ALA A 241 -27.69 -14.01 -0.82
C ALA A 241 -28.59 -13.08 -1.66
N ARG A 242 -28.04 -12.51 -2.73
CA ARG A 242 -28.79 -11.76 -3.73
C ARG A 242 -29.11 -12.65 -4.92
#